data_AF-A0AAW6LRF6-F1
#
_entry.id   AF-A0AAW6LRF6-F1
#
_cell.length_a   1.000
_cell.length_b   1.000
_cell.length_c   1.000
_cell.angle_alpha   90.00
_cell.angle_beta   90.00
_cell.angle_gamma   90.00
#
_symmetry.space_group_name_H-M   'P 1'
#
loop_
_entity.id
_entity.type
_entity.pdbx_description
1 polymer ?
#
loop_
_entity_poly.entity_id
_entity_poly.type
_entity_poly.pdbx_seq_one_letter_code
_entity_poly.pdbx_strand_id
1 'polypeptide(L)'
;MEAKTVEEVQDYGPAAFIEWIVQQVNADGAASDAEVARMTGIAQSNLNRYRSGLTKPSFEILRRVCSELNLPILVALVKAGLVTEEESGIKFFKASLREATTDELFEELRTRVA
;
A
#
# COMPACT_ATOMS: atom_id res chain seq x y z
N MET A 1 -24.60 -11.52 -24.51
CA MET A 1 -23.44 -12.25 -23.97
C MET A 1 -22.74 -11.26 -23.05
N GLU A 2 -22.97 -11.41 -21.76
CA GLU A 2 -22.64 -10.41 -20.73
C GLU A 2 -21.15 -10.09 -20.72
N ALA A 3 -20.86 -8.78 -20.77
CA ALA A 3 -19.54 -8.27 -20.44
C ALA A 3 -19.30 -8.57 -18.96
N LYS A 4 -18.39 -9.51 -18.68
CA LYS A 4 -17.81 -9.62 -17.34
C LYS A 4 -17.15 -8.28 -17.04
N THR A 5 -17.73 -7.54 -16.11
CA THR A 5 -17.08 -6.47 -15.38
C THR A 5 -15.73 -7.02 -14.93
N VAL A 6 -14.65 -6.35 -15.32
CA VAL A 6 -13.32 -6.65 -14.80
C VAL A 6 -13.39 -6.33 -13.31
N GLU A 7 -13.75 -7.32 -12.49
CA GLU A 7 -13.44 -7.30 -11.07
C GLU A 7 -11.91 -7.27 -11.01
N GLU A 8 -11.36 -6.07 -10.94
CA GLU A 8 -9.96 -5.82 -10.67
C GLU A 8 -9.65 -6.50 -9.34
N VAL A 9 -9.07 -7.70 -9.42
CA VAL A 9 -8.55 -8.42 -8.26
C VAL A 9 -7.59 -7.45 -7.57
N GLN A 10 -7.99 -6.90 -6.42
CA GLN A 10 -7.06 -6.16 -5.57
C GLN A 10 -6.01 -7.18 -5.13
N ASP A 11 -4.83 -7.10 -5.73
CA ASP A 11 -3.72 -7.97 -5.36
C ASP A 11 -3.28 -7.60 -3.94
N TYR A 12 -3.25 -8.59 -3.05
CA TYR A 12 -2.76 -8.47 -1.68
C TYR A 12 -1.65 -9.49 -1.47
N GLY A 13 -0.62 -9.10 -0.74
CA GLY A 13 0.50 -9.97 -0.46
C GLY A 13 1.84 -9.25 -0.57
N PRO A 14 2.95 -9.99 -0.47
CA PRO A 14 4.27 -9.37 -0.40
C PRO A 14 4.64 -8.55 -1.65
N ALA A 15 4.18 -8.98 -2.84
CA ALA A 15 4.40 -8.25 -4.09
C ALA A 15 3.59 -6.95 -4.13
N ALA A 16 2.28 -7.02 -3.84
CA ALA A 16 1.40 -5.86 -3.76
C ALA A 16 1.85 -4.84 -2.71
N PHE A 17 2.40 -5.30 -1.59
CA PHE A 17 3.02 -4.43 -0.58
C PHE A 17 4.21 -3.64 -1.15
N ILE A 18 5.08 -4.28 -1.95
CA ILE A 18 6.21 -3.59 -2.59
C ILE A 18 5.73 -2.58 -3.62
N GLU A 19 4.79 -2.95 -4.47
CA GLU A 19 4.23 -2.02 -5.46
C GLU A 19 3.60 -0.80 -4.79
N TRP A 20 2.85 -1.03 -3.71
CA TRP A 20 2.29 0.04 -2.91
C TRP A 20 3.38 0.95 -2.31
N ILE A 21 4.46 0.38 -1.73
CA ILE A 21 5.59 1.19 -1.23
C ILE A 21 6.22 2.03 -2.35
N VAL A 22 6.46 1.43 -3.51
CA VAL A 22 7.05 2.13 -4.66
C VAL A 22 6.22 3.37 -5.03
N GLN A 23 4.90 3.25 -5.02
CA GLN A 23 3.97 4.37 -5.25
C GLN A 23 4.03 5.43 -4.15
N GLN A 24 4.28 5.05 -2.89
CA GLN A 24 4.43 6.01 -1.78
C GLN A 24 5.79 6.72 -1.82
N VAL A 25 6.83 6.04 -2.30
CA VAL A 25 8.18 6.61 -2.45
C VAL A 25 8.26 7.55 -3.65
N ASN A 26 7.60 7.21 -4.76
CA ASN A 26 7.50 8.04 -5.93
C ASN A 26 6.09 7.93 -6.54
N ALA A 27 5.39 9.06 -6.61
CA ALA A 27 4.02 9.13 -7.11
C ALA A 27 3.87 8.66 -8.57
N ASP A 28 4.94 8.73 -9.37
CA ASP A 28 4.96 8.22 -10.75
C ASP A 28 5.13 6.68 -10.81
N GLY A 29 5.29 6.01 -9.65
CA GLY A 29 5.46 4.56 -9.55
C GLY A 29 6.82 4.04 -10.06
N ALA A 30 7.77 4.94 -10.32
CA ALA A 30 9.06 4.63 -10.94
C ALA A 30 10.26 4.75 -9.98
N ALA A 31 10.06 4.50 -8.68
CA ALA A 31 11.17 4.50 -7.73
C ALA A 31 12.13 3.33 -7.97
N SER A 32 13.42 3.60 -8.00
CA SER A 32 14.44 2.55 -8.05
C SER A 32 14.54 1.80 -6.71
N ASP A 33 15.01 0.55 -6.73
CA ASP A 33 15.23 -0.25 -5.51
C ASP A 33 16.18 0.43 -4.52
N ALA A 34 17.16 1.19 -5.04
CA ALA A 34 18.08 1.96 -4.21
C ALA A 34 17.36 3.10 -3.48
N GLU A 35 16.45 3.80 -4.15
CA GLU A 35 15.65 4.86 -3.53
C GLU A 35 14.69 4.30 -2.49
N VAL A 36 13.98 3.21 -2.83
CA VAL A 36 13.08 2.54 -1.89
C VAL A 36 13.85 2.05 -0.66
N ALA A 37 15.00 1.39 -0.86
CA ALA A 37 15.83 0.91 0.24
C ALA A 37 16.32 2.04 1.14
N ARG A 38 16.76 3.15 0.54
CA ARG A 38 17.23 4.34 1.26
C ARG A 38 16.11 4.99 2.07
N MET A 39 14.90 5.10 1.51
CA MET A 39 13.78 5.78 2.17
C MET A 39 13.07 4.91 3.21
N THR A 40 13.08 3.59 3.05
CA THR A 40 12.36 2.68 3.96
C THR A 40 13.25 1.92 4.93
N GLY A 41 14.57 1.92 4.68
CA GLY A 41 15.52 1.08 5.42
C GLY A 41 15.38 -0.42 5.14
N ILE A 42 14.60 -0.83 4.13
CA ILE A 42 14.52 -2.22 3.68
C ILE A 42 15.73 -2.52 2.80
N ALA A 43 16.47 -3.59 3.10
CA ALA A 43 17.55 -4.05 2.21
C ALA A 43 17.01 -4.47 0.83
N GLN A 44 17.72 -4.11 -0.25
CA GLN A 44 17.30 -4.46 -1.62
C GLN A 44 17.06 -5.97 -1.83
N SER A 45 17.82 -6.82 -1.14
CA SER A 45 17.63 -8.27 -1.17
C SER A 45 16.25 -8.69 -0.64
N ASN A 46 15.71 -7.98 0.35
CA ASN A 46 14.36 -8.22 0.87
C ASN A 46 13.29 -7.71 -0.10
N LEU A 47 13.52 -6.57 -0.78
CA LEU A 47 12.59 -6.08 -1.82
C LEU A 47 12.37 -7.15 -2.89
N ASN A 48 13.44 -7.77 -3.39
CA ASN A 48 13.34 -8.86 -4.37
C ASN A 48 12.65 -10.11 -3.84
N ARG A 49 12.86 -10.46 -2.56
CA ARG A 49 12.18 -11.59 -1.90
C ARG A 49 10.68 -11.35 -1.71
N TYR A 50 10.27 -10.10 -1.49
CA TYR A 50 8.87 -9.74 -1.35
C TYR A 50 8.18 -9.73 -2.73
N ARG A 51 8.84 -9.23 -3.79
CA ARG A 51 8.32 -9.31 -5.16
C ARG A 51 8.08 -10.74 -5.66
N SER A 52 8.89 -11.71 -5.24
CA SER A 52 8.64 -13.11 -5.59
C SER A 52 7.43 -13.72 -4.88
N GLY A 53 6.84 -13.02 -3.91
CA GLY A 53 5.70 -13.50 -3.12
C GLY A 53 6.05 -14.60 -2.10
N LEU A 54 7.28 -15.13 -2.13
CA LEU A 54 7.69 -16.28 -1.32
C LEU A 54 7.96 -15.93 0.14
N THR A 55 8.19 -14.66 0.45
CA THR A 55 8.50 -14.21 1.81
C THR A 55 7.58 -13.07 2.19
N LYS A 56 6.91 -13.19 3.34
CA LYS A 56 6.12 -12.08 3.89
C LYS A 56 7.01 -11.10 4.66
N PRO A 57 6.76 -9.79 4.59
CA PRO A 57 7.44 -8.82 5.45
C PRO A 57 7.09 -9.09 6.92
N SER A 58 8.07 -8.91 7.81
CA SER A 58 7.81 -9.02 9.25
C SER A 58 7.08 -7.77 9.76
N PHE A 59 6.41 -7.89 10.90
CA PHE A 59 5.74 -6.74 11.53
C PHE A 59 6.72 -5.59 11.85
N GLU A 60 7.97 -5.90 12.20
CA GLU A 60 9.01 -4.89 12.41
C GLU A 60 9.30 -4.09 11.13
N ILE A 61 9.41 -4.77 9.99
CA ILE A 61 9.62 -4.12 8.69
C ILE A 61 8.43 -3.24 8.34
N LEU A 62 7.20 -3.74 8.53
CA LEU A 62 5.98 -2.96 8.28
C LEU A 62 5.93 -1.70 9.14
N ARG A 63 6.18 -1.83 10.44
CA ARG A 63 6.21 -0.70 11.38
C ARG A 63 7.26 0.33 10.99
N ARG A 64 8.46 -0.11 10.60
CA ARG A 64 9.54 0.77 10.16
C ARG A 64 9.14 1.57 8.93
N VAL A 65 8.70 0.90 7.86
CA VAL A 65 8.25 1.54 6.61
C VAL A 65 7.17 2.58 6.89
N CYS A 66 6.17 2.22 7.69
CA CYS A 66 5.09 3.12 8.06
C CYS A 66 5.58 4.34 8.83
N SER A 67 6.57 4.17 9.71
CA SER A 67 7.17 5.28 10.44
C SER A 67 7.96 6.22 9.52
N GLU A 68 8.77 5.68 8.60
CA GLU A 68 9.62 6.49 7.71
C GLU A 68 8.81 7.25 6.66
N LEU A 69 7.73 6.64 6.15
CA LEU A 69 6.89 7.21 5.11
C LEU A 69 5.62 7.90 5.65
N ASN A 70 5.44 7.94 6.97
CA ASN A 70 4.22 8.43 7.65
C ASN A 70 2.94 7.79 7.09
N LEU A 71 2.93 6.47 6.98
CA LEU A 71 1.82 5.68 6.44
C LEU A 71 1.04 4.95 7.54
N PRO A 72 -0.28 4.76 7.38
CA PRO A 72 -1.06 3.98 8.34
C PRO A 72 -0.64 2.50 8.37
N ILE A 73 -0.36 1.97 9.57
CA ILE A 73 0.11 0.58 9.72
C ILE A 73 -0.93 -0.47 9.29
N LEU A 74 -2.22 -0.20 9.52
CA LEU A 74 -3.29 -1.11 9.12
C LEU A 74 -3.37 -1.24 7.59
N VAL A 75 -3.08 -0.18 6.85
CA VAL A 75 -3.01 -0.24 5.37
C VAL A 75 -1.86 -1.15 4.93
N ALA A 76 -0.68 -1.01 5.53
CA ALA A 76 0.47 -1.85 5.21
C ALA A 76 0.20 -3.33 5.52
N LEU A 77 -0.49 -3.63 6.62
CA LEU A 77 -0.92 -4.99 6.99
C LEU A 77 -1.86 -5.60 5.93
N VAL A 78 -2.82 -4.81 5.45
CA VAL A 78 -3.74 -5.25 4.38
C VAL A 78 -2.99 -5.47 3.08
N LYS A 79 -2.15 -4.51 2.65
CA LYS A 79 -1.35 -4.63 1.43
C LYS A 79 -0.40 -5.81 1.47
N ALA A 80 0.17 -6.14 2.63
CA ALA A 80 1.01 -7.32 2.82
C ALA A 80 0.25 -8.65 2.88
N GLY A 81 -1.09 -8.63 2.84
CA GLY A 81 -1.93 -9.83 2.93
C GLY A 81 -1.82 -10.52 4.29
N LEU A 82 -1.71 -9.71 5.37
CA LEU A 82 -1.70 -10.18 6.75
C LEU A 82 -3.05 -9.98 7.45
N VAL A 83 -3.84 -9.02 6.99
CA VAL A 83 -5.20 -8.73 7.46
C VAL A 83 -6.07 -8.44 6.23
N THR A 84 -7.33 -8.83 6.24
CA THR A 84 -8.27 -8.49 5.15
C THR A 84 -8.87 -7.09 5.34
N GLU A 85 -9.42 -6.50 4.27
CA GLU A 85 -10.13 -5.21 4.38
C GLU A 85 -11.29 -5.31 5.40
N GLU A 86 -12.05 -6.41 5.35
CA GLU A 86 -13.17 -6.69 6.26
C GLU A 86 -12.73 -6.73 7.73
N GLU A 87 -11.66 -7.46 8.05
CA GLU A 87 -11.10 -7.52 9.41
C GLU A 87 -10.54 -6.18 9.89
N SER A 88 -10.00 -5.38 8.97
CA SER A 88 -9.41 -4.08 9.30
C SER A 88 -10.43 -2.97 9.51
N GLY A 89 -11.64 -3.13 8.93
CA GLY A 89 -12.65 -2.06 8.86
C GLY A 89 -12.23 -0.85 8.01
N ILE A 90 -11.07 -0.90 7.34
CA ILE A 90 -10.60 0.19 6.47
C ILE A 90 -11.39 0.17 5.17
N LYS A 91 -11.94 1.34 4.81
CA LYS A 91 -12.46 1.58 3.47
C LYS A 91 -11.36 2.22 2.64
N PHE A 92 -10.78 1.46 1.71
CA PHE A 92 -9.86 2.02 0.74
C PHE A 92 -10.67 2.83 -0.29
N PHE A 93 -10.63 4.15 -0.19
CA PHE A 93 -11.06 4.99 -1.30
C PHE A 93 -10.06 4.77 -2.43
N LYS A 94 -10.47 4.06 -3.49
CA LYS A 94 -9.70 3.98 -4.74
C LYS A 94 -9.61 5.40 -5.29
N ALA A 95 -8.47 6.03 -5.03
CA ALA A 95 -8.25 7.43 -5.34
C ALA A 95 -8.11 7.62 -6.85
N SER A 96 -9.23 7.79 -7.53
CA SER A 96 -9.33 8.88 -8.48
C SER A 96 -9.86 10.07 -7.68
N LEU A 97 -8.99 11.02 -7.33
CA LEU A 97 -9.43 12.30 -6.73
C LEU A 97 -10.48 13.00 -7.62
N ARG A 98 -10.57 12.61 -8.90
CA ARG A 98 -11.56 13.08 -9.86
C ARG A 98 -12.94 12.44 -9.68
N GLU A 99 -13.00 11.27 -9.06
CA GLU A 99 -14.25 10.53 -8.79
C GLU A 99 -14.73 10.69 -7.36
N ALA A 100 -13.84 11.11 -6.46
CA ALA A 100 -14.21 11.46 -5.09
C ALA A 100 -15.10 12.71 -5.07
N THR A 101 -16.20 12.65 -4.33
CA THR A 101 -17.01 13.83 -4.05
C THR A 101 -16.27 14.76 -3.08
N THR A 102 -16.65 16.04 -3.08
CA THR A 102 -16.09 17.04 -2.17
C THR A 102 -16.22 16.62 -0.70
N ASP A 103 -17.34 16.00 -0.32
CA ASP A 103 -17.59 15.59 1.06
C ASP A 103 -16.68 14.42 1.48
N GLU A 104 -16.46 13.44 0.60
CA GLU A 104 -15.53 12.33 0.84
C GLU A 104 -14.09 12.82 0.97
N LEU A 105 -13.69 13.79 0.15
CA LEU A 105 -12.37 14.44 0.24
C LEU A 105 -12.19 15.17 1.58
N PHE A 106 -13.19 15.93 2.01
CA PHE A 106 -13.11 16.64 3.28
C PHE A 106 -13.06 15.70 4.47
N GLU A 107 -13.77 14.57 4.46
CA GLU A 107 -13.66 13.61 5.56
C GLU A 107 -12.31 12.90 5.62
N GLU A 108 -11.72 12.58 4.47
CA GLU A 108 -10.38 12.01 4.47
C GLU A 108 -9.35 13.01 5.00
N LEU A 109 -9.47 14.29 4.64
CA LEU A 109 -8.60 15.35 5.17
C LEU A 109 -8.79 15.56 6.67
N ARG A 110 -10.03 15.57 7.17
CA ARG A 110 -10.30 15.66 8.63
C ARG A 110 -9.68 14.49 9.37
N THR A 111 -9.78 13.28 8.82
CA THR A 111 -9.20 12.06 9.41
C THR A 111 -7.67 12.13 9.49
N ARG A 112 -7.00 12.83 8.57
CA ARG A 112 -5.53 12.93 8.50
C ARG A 112 -4.92 14.13 9.24
N VAL A 113 -5.71 15.17 9.53
CA VAL A 113 -5.24 16.42 10.15
C VAL A 113 -5.55 16.49 11.65
N ALA A 114 -6.43 15.61 12.15
CA ALA A 114 -6.68 15.43 13.59
C ALA A 114 -5.54 14.70 14.30
#